data_AF-A0A8I2E7P1-F1
#
_entry.id   AF-A0A8I2E7P1-F1
#
_cell.length_a   1.000
_cell.length_b   1.000
_cell.length_c   1.000
_cell.angle_alpha   90.00
_cell.angle_beta   90.00
_cell.angle_gamma   90.00
#
_symmetry.space_group_name_H-M   'P 1'
#
loop_
_entity.id
_entity.type
_entity.pdbx_description
1 polymer ?
#
loop_
_entity_poly.entity_id
_entity_poly.type
_entity_poly.pdbx_seq_one_letter_code
_entity_poly.pdbx_strand_id
1 'polypeptide(L)'
;MTRPLGRHQRTVLSALARHNGGTWTVGCSWQLRSAAYTTRVLDSLVERGYVTRTTGTRRYAITESGLNALGWYTCGSCTRLTRTPVIERPAARERRVRCSWCHTPGAPSASSEPLPDEARPRTALTRGVPV
;
A
#
# COMPACT_ATOMS: atom_id res chain seq x y z
N MET A 1 0.58 24.47 -7.27
CA MET A 1 -0.22 23.93 -6.14
C MET A 1 -1.51 23.34 -6.69
N THR A 2 -1.84 22.09 -6.38
CA THR A 2 -3.03 21.42 -6.92
C THR A 2 -4.29 21.96 -6.23
N ARG A 3 -5.26 22.48 -6.99
CA ARG A 3 -6.52 23.02 -6.44
C ARG A 3 -7.24 21.96 -5.60
N PRO A 4 -7.87 22.31 -4.46
CA PRO A 4 -8.64 21.35 -3.67
C PRO A 4 -9.72 20.63 -4.49
N LEU A 5 -10.08 19.41 -4.08
CA LEU A 5 -11.20 18.69 -4.69
C LEU A 5 -12.52 19.40 -4.38
N GLY A 6 -13.33 19.64 -5.42
CA GLY A 6 -14.69 20.14 -5.25
C GLY A 6 -15.60 19.14 -4.53
N ARG A 7 -16.74 19.59 -4.01
CA ARG A 7 -17.70 18.74 -3.28
C ARG A 7 -18.10 17.49 -4.07
N HIS A 8 -18.51 17.65 -5.33
CA HIS A 8 -18.93 16.53 -6.17
C HIS A 8 -17.77 15.58 -6.50
N GLN A 9 -16.56 16.10 -6.70
CA GLN A 9 -15.37 15.29 -6.90
C GLN A 9 -15.07 14.43 -5.65
N ARG A 10 -15.12 15.00 -4.45
CA ARG A 10 -14.98 14.23 -3.19
C ARG A 10 -16.07 13.19 -3.03
N THR A 11 -17.33 13.53 -3.34
CA THR A 11 -18.45 12.58 -3.27
C THR A 11 -18.23 11.40 -4.21
N VAL A 12 -17.90 11.65 -5.47
CA VAL A 12 -17.68 10.58 -6.47
C VAL A 12 -16.48 9.73 -6.11
N LEU A 13 -15.36 10.35 -5.72
CA LEU A 13 -14.16 9.62 -5.32
C LEU A 13 -14.41 8.75 -4.08
N SER A 14 -15.15 9.28 -3.10
CA SER A 14 -15.53 8.53 -1.89
C SER A 14 -16.46 7.35 -2.19
N ALA A 15 -17.37 7.52 -3.14
CA ALA A 15 -18.24 6.44 -3.59
C ALA A 15 -17.44 5.35 -4.31
N LEU A 16 -16.51 5.73 -5.21
CA LEU A 16 -15.63 4.77 -5.88
C LEU A 16 -14.87 3.91 -4.85
N ALA A 17 -14.29 4.54 -3.83
CA ALA A 17 -13.53 3.83 -2.79
C ALA A 17 -14.38 2.85 -1.96
N ARG A 18 -15.71 3.01 -1.91
CA ARG A 18 -16.62 2.18 -1.11
C ARG A 18 -17.31 1.07 -1.91
N HIS A 19 -17.37 1.20 -3.24
CA HIS A 19 -18.19 0.34 -4.09
C HIS A 19 -17.35 -0.48 -5.07
N ASN A 20 -17.85 -1.67 -5.42
CA ASN A 20 -17.39 -2.49 -6.56
C ASN A 20 -15.87 -2.62 -6.68
N GLY A 21 -15.18 -2.78 -5.55
CA GLY A 21 -13.71 -2.92 -5.52
C GLY A 21 -12.96 -1.70 -6.07
N GLY A 22 -13.48 -0.49 -5.91
CA GLY A 22 -12.79 0.72 -6.39
C GLY A 22 -13.11 1.09 -7.83
N THR A 23 -14.17 0.53 -8.43
CA THR A 23 -14.43 0.68 -9.86
C THR A 23 -15.87 1.06 -10.19
N TRP A 24 -16.06 1.70 -11.34
CA TRP A 24 -17.36 2.15 -11.83
C TRP A 24 -17.46 1.99 -13.34
N THR A 25 -18.63 1.58 -13.85
CA THR A 25 -18.96 1.49 -15.27
C THR A 25 -20.33 2.09 -15.52
N VAL A 26 -20.61 2.44 -16.78
CA VAL A 26 -21.95 2.85 -17.21
C VAL A 26 -22.89 1.65 -17.02
N GLY A 27 -23.82 1.75 -16.06
CA GLY A 27 -24.69 0.65 -15.63
C GLY A 27 -24.55 0.29 -14.14
N CYS A 28 -23.55 0.84 -13.44
CA CYS A 28 -23.52 0.75 -11.97
C CYS A 28 -24.79 1.39 -11.38
N SER A 29 -25.37 0.71 -10.39
CA SER A 29 -26.58 1.17 -9.68
C SER A 29 -26.37 2.53 -8.98
N TRP A 30 -25.16 2.77 -8.49
CA TRP A 30 -24.79 4.05 -7.91
C TRP A 30 -24.36 5.05 -8.98
N GLN A 31 -24.97 6.24 -8.96
CA GLN A 31 -24.60 7.38 -9.80
C GLN A 31 -24.91 8.70 -9.09
N LEU A 32 -24.11 9.72 -9.35
CA LEU A 32 -24.36 11.08 -8.88
C LEU A 32 -25.26 11.81 -9.90
N ARG A 33 -26.53 12.03 -9.56
CA ARG A 33 -27.57 12.69 -10.37
C ARG A 33 -27.94 11.92 -11.66
N SER A 34 -26.97 11.59 -12.51
CA SER A 34 -27.14 10.78 -13.71
C SER A 34 -25.81 10.14 -14.12
N ALA A 35 -25.86 9.11 -14.97
CA ALA A 35 -24.66 8.46 -15.49
C ALA A 35 -23.76 9.44 -16.25
N ALA A 36 -24.35 10.30 -17.09
CA ALA A 36 -23.61 11.33 -17.83
C ALA A 36 -22.94 12.34 -16.90
N TYR A 37 -23.63 12.80 -15.85
CA TYR A 37 -23.04 13.73 -14.88
C TYR A 37 -21.90 13.07 -14.09
N THR A 38 -22.10 11.82 -13.67
CA THR A 38 -21.08 11.03 -12.97
C THR A 38 -19.84 10.86 -13.85
N THR A 39 -20.02 10.53 -15.13
CA THR A 39 -18.95 10.39 -16.12
C THR A 39 -18.14 11.68 -16.25
N ARG A 40 -18.78 12.84 -16.37
CA ARG A 40 -18.08 14.15 -16.43
C ARG A 40 -17.24 14.42 -15.17
N VAL A 41 -17.76 14.11 -13.99
CA VAL A 41 -17.00 14.27 -12.74
C VAL A 41 -15.83 13.28 -12.70
N LEU A 42 -16.03 12.04 -13.13
CA LEU A 42 -14.98 11.03 -13.22
C LEU A 42 -13.88 11.42 -14.21
N ASP A 43 -14.22 11.95 -15.39
CA ASP A 43 -13.24 12.45 -16.36
C ASP A 43 -12.40 13.58 -15.74
N SER A 44 -13.02 14.51 -14.98
CA SER A 44 -12.26 15.53 -14.24
C SER A 44 -11.32 14.97 -13.15
N LEU A 45 -11.63 13.80 -12.60
CA LEU A 45 -10.77 13.10 -11.65
C LEU A 45 -9.64 12.33 -12.36
N VAL A 46 -9.88 11.89 -13.60
CA VAL A 46 -8.87 11.29 -14.48
C VAL A 46 -7.82 12.31 -14.89
N GLU A 47 -8.24 13.51 -15.31
CA GLU A 47 -7.33 14.62 -15.62
C GLU A 47 -6.40 14.98 -14.44
N ARG A 48 -6.87 14.72 -13.21
CA ARG A 48 -6.13 14.96 -11.97
C ARG A 48 -5.33 13.77 -11.48
N GLY A 49 -5.38 12.63 -12.18
CA GLY A 49 -4.66 11.41 -11.82
C GLY A 49 -5.21 10.67 -10.60
N TYR A 50 -6.44 10.96 -10.16
CA TYR A 50 -7.07 10.24 -9.03
C TYR A 50 -7.85 9.00 -9.47
N VAL A 51 -8.24 8.95 -10.73
CA VAL A 51 -8.98 7.86 -11.35
C VAL A 51 -8.32 7.51 -12.68
N THR A 52 -8.35 6.25 -13.07
CA THR A 52 -7.96 5.80 -14.42
C THR A 52 -9.20 5.42 -15.21
N ARG A 53 -9.18 5.68 -16.52
CA ARG A 53 -10.25 5.28 -17.44
C ARG A 53 -9.73 4.26 -18.45
N THR A 54 -10.39 3.12 -18.53
CA THR A 54 -10.15 2.13 -19.59
C THR A 54 -10.97 2.52 -20.81
N THR A 55 -10.33 2.84 -21.94
CA THR A 55 -10.97 3.37 -23.16
C THR A 55 -11.97 2.40 -23.79
N GLY A 56 -11.66 1.10 -23.84
CA GLY A 56 -12.53 0.10 -24.47
C GLY A 56 -13.83 -0.20 -23.71
N THR A 57 -13.79 -0.17 -22.38
CA THR A 57 -14.94 -0.56 -21.53
C THR A 57 -15.61 0.63 -20.83
N ARG A 58 -15.05 1.84 -20.98
CA ARG A 58 -15.42 3.04 -20.19
C ARG A 58 -15.49 2.74 -18.68
N ARG A 59 -14.63 1.83 -18.22
CA ARG A 59 -14.46 1.51 -16.80
C ARG A 59 -13.56 2.54 -16.15
N TYR A 60 -13.99 3.05 -15.02
CA TYR A 60 -13.24 3.95 -14.16
C TYR A 60 -12.74 3.19 -12.94
N ALA A 61 -11.48 3.38 -12.55
CA ALA A 61 -10.89 2.75 -11.39
C ALA A 61 -10.13 3.77 -10.54
N ILE A 62 -10.31 3.71 -9.21
CA ILE A 62 -9.60 4.60 -8.29
C ILE A 62 -8.11 4.24 -8.29
N THR A 63 -7.27 5.26 -8.29
CA THR A 63 -5.81 5.09 -8.15
C THR A 63 -5.40 5.15 -6.69
N GLU A 64 -4.16 4.77 -6.40
CA GLU A 64 -3.57 5.02 -5.08
C GLU A 64 -3.57 6.51 -4.71
N SER A 65 -3.24 7.39 -5.66
CA SER A 65 -3.34 8.85 -5.47
C SER A 65 -4.75 9.30 -5.08
N GLY A 66 -5.78 8.68 -5.66
CA GLY A 66 -7.18 8.93 -5.32
C GLY A 66 -7.55 8.47 -3.91
N LEU A 67 -7.06 7.30 -3.49
CA LEU A 67 -7.22 6.81 -2.13
C LEU A 67 -6.51 7.73 -1.12
N ASN A 68 -5.28 8.13 -1.42
CA ASN A 68 -4.48 9.04 -0.60
C ASN A 68 -5.18 10.39 -0.44
N ALA A 69 -5.84 10.90 -1.49
CA ALA A 69 -6.63 12.13 -1.43
C ALA A 69 -7.87 12.03 -0.52
N LEU A 70 -8.34 10.81 -0.24
CA LEU A 70 -9.38 10.52 0.75
C LEU A 70 -8.83 10.20 2.14
N GLY A 71 -7.51 10.23 2.32
CA GLY A 71 -6.83 9.86 3.56
C GLY A 71 -6.68 8.35 3.77
N TRP A 72 -6.85 7.54 2.72
CA TRP A 72 -6.57 6.10 2.74
C TRP A 72 -5.20 5.83 2.14
N TYR A 73 -4.38 5.05 2.84
CA TYR A 73 -3.03 4.70 2.40
C TYR A 73 -2.83 3.20 2.41
N THR A 74 -2.07 2.69 1.45
CA THR A 74 -1.67 1.28 1.40
C THR A 74 -0.45 1.06 2.29
N CYS A 75 -0.54 0.12 3.23
CA CYS A 75 0.62 -0.28 4.03
C CYS A 75 1.63 -1.01 3.14
N GLY A 76 2.86 -0.52 3.06
CA GLY A 76 3.94 -1.15 2.28
C GLY A 76 4.43 -2.49 2.85
N SER A 77 3.99 -2.88 4.05
CA SER A 77 4.35 -4.16 4.66
C SER A 77 3.29 -5.25 4.44
N CYS A 78 2.01 -4.94 4.70
CA CYS A 78 0.92 -5.92 4.67
C CYS A 78 -0.17 -5.62 3.63
N THR A 79 0.06 -4.61 2.77
CA THR A 79 -0.86 -4.15 1.70
C THR A 79 -2.26 -3.74 2.15
N ARG A 80 -2.54 -3.70 3.46
CA ARG A 80 -3.83 -3.24 4.00
C ARG A 80 -3.99 -1.73 3.84
N LEU A 81 -5.21 -1.30 3.54
CA LEU A 81 -5.59 0.11 3.58
C LEU A 81 -5.72 0.59 5.02
N THR A 82 -5.16 1.75 5.33
CA THR A 82 -5.22 2.40 6.64
C THR A 82 -5.59 3.88 6.50
N ARG A 83 -6.34 4.40 7.48
CA ARG A 83 -6.57 5.84 7.67
C ARG A 83 -5.62 6.49 8.67
N THR A 84 -4.87 5.66 9.39
CA THR A 84 -3.87 6.06 10.37
C THR A 84 -2.51 5.52 9.93
N PRO A 85 -1.95 6.04 8.82
CA PRO A 85 -0.62 5.65 8.39
C PRO A 85 0.43 6.19 9.35
N VAL A 86 1.47 5.41 9.59
CA VAL A 86 2.75 5.92 10.07
C VAL A 86 3.65 6.10 8.85
N ILE A 87 4.04 7.34 8.58
CA ILE A 87 4.85 7.70 7.42
C ILE A 87 6.30 7.80 7.86
N GLU A 88 7.06 6.75 7.60
CA GLU A 88 8.50 6.73 7.82
C GLU A 88 9.20 7.49 6.69
N ARG A 89 10.11 8.39 7.07
CA ARG A 89 10.98 9.13 6.13
C ARG A 89 12.45 8.81 6.43
N PRO A 90 12.98 7.66 5.99
CA PRO A 90 14.41 7.40 6.13
C PRO A 90 15.20 8.42 5.29
N ALA A 91 16.30 8.92 5.82
CA ALA A 91 17.10 10.01 5.23
C ALA A 91 17.63 9.76 3.79
N ALA A 92 17.51 8.52 3.28
CA ALA A 92 18.04 8.13 1.97
C ALA A 92 17.11 7.23 1.12
N ARG A 93 15.84 7.00 1.51
CA ARG A 93 14.92 6.14 0.74
C ARG A 93 13.49 6.70 0.65
N GLU A 94 12.81 6.23 -0.40
CA GLU A 94 11.39 6.40 -0.68
C GLU A 94 10.52 6.34 0.58
N ARG A 95 9.49 7.20 0.65
CA ARG A 95 8.58 7.27 1.80
C ARG A 95 7.91 5.91 2.00
N ARG A 96 8.06 5.32 3.18
CA ARG A 96 7.36 4.08 3.54
C ARG A 96 6.14 4.38 4.38
N VAL A 97 4.99 3.91 3.93
CA VAL A 97 3.74 4.00 4.67
C VAL A 97 3.51 2.66 5.37
N ARG A 98 3.34 2.67 6.69
CA ARG A 98 2.95 1.49 7.47
C ARG A 98 1.61 1.73 8.16
N CYS A 99 0.80 0.70 8.34
CA CYS A 99 -0.35 0.78 9.24
C CYS A 99 0.11 0.66 10.70
N SER A 100 -0.71 1.11 11.64
CA SER A 100 -0.41 1.05 13.08
C SER A 100 -0.05 -0.35 13.58
N TRP A 101 -0.57 -1.40 12.95
CA TRP A 101 -0.27 -2.79 13.29
C TRP A 101 1.10 -3.26 12.80
N CYS A 102 1.56 -2.77 11.65
CA CYS A 102 2.88 -3.11 11.09
C CYS A 102 3.98 -2.16 11.55
N HIS A 103 3.59 -1.08 12.21
CA HIS A 103 4.46 -0.17 12.94
C HIS A 103 4.42 -0.54 14.43
N THR A 104 4.77 -1.77 14.77
CA THR A 104 5.14 -2.10 16.15
C THR A 104 6.58 -1.63 16.35
N PRO A 105 6.85 -0.67 17.26
CA PRO A 105 8.22 -0.37 17.63
C PRO A 105 8.72 -1.53 18.48
N GLY A 106 9.66 -2.33 17.94
CA GLY A 106 10.35 -3.38 18.69
C GLY A 106 9.93 -4.84 18.42
N ALA A 107 9.72 -5.23 17.16
CA ALA A 107 9.84 -6.66 16.82
C ALA A 107 11.34 -7.02 16.71
N PRO A 108 11.81 -8.07 17.41
CA PRO A 108 13.22 -8.50 17.32
C PRO A 108 13.52 -8.93 15.89
N SER A 109 14.61 -8.40 15.33
CA SER A 109 15.25 -8.95 14.14
C SER A 109 15.58 -10.42 14.41
N ALA A 110 14.75 -11.33 13.93
CA ALA A 110 15.06 -12.75 13.94
C ALA A 110 15.96 -13.08 12.74
N SER A 111 17.22 -13.33 13.08
CA SER A 111 18.14 -14.29 12.43
C SER A 111 18.79 -13.81 11.11
N SER A 112 20.12 -13.83 10.95
CA SER A 112 21.04 -14.90 11.35
C SER A 112 22.43 -14.34 11.64
N GLU A 113 22.91 -14.49 12.86
CA GLU A 113 24.33 -14.42 13.18
C GLU A 113 24.87 -15.86 13.05
N PRO A 114 25.81 -16.16 12.13
CA PRO A 114 26.45 -17.45 12.12
C PRO A 114 27.41 -17.52 13.33
N LEU A 115 27.21 -18.53 14.20
CA LEU A 115 28.20 -18.89 15.21
C LEU A 115 29.56 -19.13 14.55
N PRO A 116 30.66 -18.54 15.04
CA PRO A 116 31.98 -18.98 14.63
C PRO A 116 32.27 -20.33 15.28
N ASP A 117 32.46 -21.35 14.44
CA ASP A 117 32.99 -22.66 14.80
C ASP A 117 34.46 -22.48 15.22
N GLU A 118 34.70 -22.40 16.52
CA GLU A 118 36.03 -22.16 17.07
C GLU A 118 36.87 -23.44 16.98
N ALA A 119 37.93 -23.34 16.17
CA ALA A 119 38.91 -24.37 15.97
C ALA A 119 39.62 -24.79 17.28
N ARG A 120 39.45 -26.07 17.61
CA ARG A 120 40.39 -27.01 18.25
C ARG A 120 41.75 -26.44 18.74
N PRO A 121 42.22 -26.93 19.90
CA PRO A 121 43.61 -27.37 20.00
C PRO A 121 43.77 -28.85 20.38
N ARG A 122 44.89 -29.38 19.89
CA ARG A 122 45.38 -30.75 19.98
C ARG A 122 45.91 -31.04 21.39
N THR A 123 45.64 -32.24 21.90
CA THR A 123 46.55 -32.92 22.84
C THR A 123 46.70 -34.37 22.38
N ALA A 124 47.95 -34.79 22.22
CA ALA A 124 48.35 -36.06 21.64
C ALA A 124 49.05 -36.95 22.69
N LEU A 125 49.17 -38.25 22.34
CA LEU A 125 49.97 -39.32 22.95
C LEU A 125 49.46 -39.92 24.29
N THR A 126 49.48 -41.23 24.58
CA THR A 126 50.08 -42.43 23.92
C THR A 126 49.60 -43.74 24.57
N ARG A 127 49.72 -44.86 23.82
CA ARG A 127 50.02 -46.27 24.23
C ARG A 127 49.04 -46.96 25.21
N GLY A 128 48.66 -48.23 25.06
CA GLY A 128 49.08 -49.33 24.19
C GLY A 128 48.31 -50.60 24.61
N VAL A 129 48.10 -51.50 23.65
CA VAL A 129 47.53 -52.86 23.82
C VAL A 129 48.55 -53.74 24.56
N PRO A 130 48.13 -54.74 25.36
CA PRO A 130 48.25 -56.11 24.88
C PRO A 130 47.16 -57.12 25.35
N VAL A 131 46.89 -58.06 24.43
CA VAL A 131 46.49 -59.49 24.52
C VAL A 131 45.21 -59.86 25.26
#